data_AF-A0A3L7Z4X2-F1
#
_entry.id   AF-A0A3L7Z4X2-F1
#
_cell.length_a   1.000
_cell.length_b   1.000
_cell.length_c   1.000
_cell.angle_alpha   90.00
_cell.angle_beta   90.00
_cell.angle_gamma   90.00
#
_symmetry.space_group_name_H-M   'P 1'
#
loop_
_entity.id
_entity.type
_entity.pdbx_description
1 polymer ?
#
loop_
_entity_poly.entity_id
_entity_poly.type
_entity_poly.pdbx_seq_one_letter_code
_entity_poly.pdbx_strand_id
1 'polypeptide(L)'
;MRERTTEANNLIEQEFLSVIREYERVIYKVCYLYATPNAPLNDLYQDVILNLWKAFPKFRKECKISTWIYRIALNTCISFYRKEKNVPEIVSLTGEIDRTVETHDPLNEMLRQLYRMINQLGQLDKSIILLYLEDKSYEEIAEITGLTVTNVATKLSRIKDKLKRMKKEE
;
A
#
# COMPACT_ATOMS: atom_id res chain seq x y z
N MET A 1 9.07 15.72 37.17
CA MET A 1 9.74 14.96 36.07
C MET A 1 8.75 14.12 35.28
N ARG A 2 7.77 13.42 35.91
CA ARG A 2 6.74 12.63 35.19
C ARG A 2 5.78 13.47 34.34
N GLU A 3 5.43 14.68 34.77
CA GLU A 3 4.50 15.56 34.04
C GLU A 3 5.03 16.01 32.66
N ARG A 4 6.33 16.40 32.58
CA ARG A 4 6.96 16.80 31.31
C ARG A 4 7.04 15.64 30.30
N THR A 5 7.19 14.40 30.76
CA THR A 5 7.20 13.23 29.88
C THR A 5 5.81 12.94 29.31
N THR A 6 4.76 13.11 30.12
CA THR A 6 3.37 12.93 29.67
C THR A 6 2.94 14.01 28.67
N GLU A 7 3.32 15.26 28.89
CA GLU A 7 3.04 16.37 27.96
C GLU A 7 3.75 16.19 26.61
N ALA A 8 5.02 15.79 26.61
CA ALA A 8 5.78 15.52 25.40
C ALA A 8 5.19 14.33 24.61
N ASN A 9 4.76 13.27 25.30
CA ASN A 9 4.10 12.13 24.66
C ASN A 9 2.75 12.51 24.02
N ASN A 10 1.98 13.38 24.68
CA ASN A 10 0.71 13.88 24.15
C ASN A 10 0.90 14.72 22.87
N LEU A 11 1.96 15.54 22.81
CA LEU A 11 2.28 16.31 21.60
C LEU A 11 2.65 15.40 20.41
N ILE A 12 3.48 14.38 20.64
CA ILE A 12 3.88 13.41 19.61
C ILE A 12 2.66 12.63 19.11
N GLU A 13 1.75 12.25 20.02
CA GLU A 13 0.50 11.58 19.67
C GLU A 13 -0.39 12.46 18.78
N GLN A 14 -0.55 13.74 19.13
CA GLN A 14 -1.34 14.67 18.32
C GLN A 14 -0.74 14.90 16.92
N GLU A 15 0.59 15.07 16.84
CA GLU A 15 1.29 15.21 15.56
C GLU A 15 1.10 13.95 14.71
N PHE A 16 1.28 12.77 15.30
CA PHE A 16 1.06 11.50 14.63
C PHE A 16 -0.38 11.37 14.11
N LEU A 17 -1.39 11.65 14.93
CA LEU A 17 -2.79 11.56 14.52
C LEU A 17 -3.13 12.56 13.41
N SER A 18 -2.49 13.74 13.39
CA SER A 18 -2.62 14.69 12.28
C SER A 18 -2.06 14.10 10.98
N VAL A 19 -0.84 13.55 11.04
CA VAL A 19 -0.19 12.91 9.88
C VAL A 19 -1.01 11.72 9.38
N ILE A 20 -1.48 10.83 10.26
CA ILE A 20 -2.28 9.68 9.83
C ILE A 20 -3.57 10.12 9.16
N ARG A 21 -4.26 11.14 9.68
CA ARG A 21 -5.48 11.68 9.03
C ARG A 21 -5.19 12.25 7.65
N GLU A 22 -4.07 12.94 7.47
CA GLU A 22 -3.67 13.48 6.16
C GLU A 22 -3.37 12.37 5.14
N TYR A 23 -2.75 11.27 5.57
CA TYR A 23 -2.30 10.18 4.70
C TYR A 23 -3.18 8.91 4.74
N GLU A 24 -4.33 8.96 5.41
CA GLU A 24 -5.23 7.82 5.62
C GLU A 24 -5.61 7.16 4.28
N ARG A 25 -6.00 7.96 3.30
CA ARG A 25 -6.38 7.47 1.97
C ARG A 25 -5.25 6.72 1.27
N VAL A 26 -4.02 7.19 1.44
CA VAL A 26 -2.82 6.56 0.86
C VAL A 26 -2.57 5.21 1.54
N ILE A 27 -2.62 5.18 2.88
CA ILE A 27 -2.44 3.96 3.66
C ILE A 27 -3.50 2.93 3.29
N TYR A 28 -4.76 3.35 3.20
CA TYR A 28 -5.88 2.49 2.85
C TYR A 28 -5.73 1.90 1.44
N LYS A 29 -5.37 2.71 0.43
CA LYS A 29 -5.11 2.23 -0.94
C LYS A 29 -4.00 1.18 -0.98
N VAL A 30 -2.92 1.39 -0.23
CA VAL A 30 -1.84 0.40 -0.10
C VAL A 30 -2.40 -0.87 0.51
N CYS A 31 -3.03 -0.81 1.69
CA CYS A 31 -3.55 -2.01 2.35
C CYS A 31 -4.58 -2.76 1.48
N TYR A 32 -5.47 -2.04 0.81
CA TYR A 32 -6.48 -2.62 -0.07
C TYR A 32 -5.86 -3.40 -1.24
N LEU A 33 -4.77 -2.91 -1.82
CA LEU A 33 -4.06 -3.58 -2.90
C LEU A 33 -3.46 -4.94 -2.49
N TYR A 34 -3.14 -5.12 -1.21
CA TYR A 34 -2.52 -6.33 -0.66
C TYR A 34 -3.46 -7.14 0.22
N ALA A 35 -4.71 -6.73 0.37
CA ALA A 35 -5.69 -7.46 1.16
C ALA A 35 -6.02 -8.81 0.50
N THR A 36 -6.06 -9.85 1.32
CA THR A 36 -6.41 -11.23 0.93
C THR A 36 -7.39 -11.79 1.97
N PRO A 37 -8.07 -12.92 1.70
CA PRO A 37 -8.90 -13.56 2.70
C PRO A 37 -8.18 -13.84 4.04
N ASN A 38 -6.88 -14.16 4.03
CA ASN A 38 -6.10 -14.38 5.26
C ASN A 38 -5.34 -13.12 5.74
N ALA A 39 -5.38 -12.02 4.98
CA ALA A 39 -4.85 -10.72 5.34
C ALA A 39 -5.97 -9.67 5.19
N PRO A 40 -6.98 -9.65 6.07
CA PRO A 40 -8.07 -8.70 5.97
C PRO A 40 -7.55 -7.26 5.97
N LEU A 41 -8.23 -6.39 5.22
CA LEU A 41 -7.86 -4.99 5.08
C LEU A 41 -7.70 -4.27 6.42
N ASN A 42 -8.63 -4.50 7.35
CA ASN A 42 -8.60 -3.85 8.67
C ASN A 42 -7.40 -4.29 9.50
N ASP A 43 -7.00 -5.56 9.39
CA ASP A 43 -5.84 -6.10 10.13
C ASP A 43 -4.54 -5.57 9.55
N LEU A 44 -4.42 -5.58 8.21
CA LEU A 44 -3.29 -4.95 7.50
C LEU A 44 -3.17 -3.46 7.85
N TYR A 45 -4.30 -2.73 7.86
CA TYR A 45 -4.33 -1.33 8.22
C TYR A 45 -3.82 -1.10 9.65
N GLN A 46 -4.34 -1.85 10.62
CA GLN A 46 -3.89 -1.77 12.02
C GLN A 46 -2.39 -2.03 12.17
N ASP A 47 -1.87 -3.07 11.50
CA ASP A 47 -0.44 -3.38 11.51
C ASP A 47 0.41 -2.25 10.92
N VAL A 48 -0.05 -1.64 9.82
CA VAL A 48 0.62 -0.48 9.22
C VAL A 48 0.61 0.71 10.17
N ILE A 49 -0.53 1.04 10.79
CA ILE A 49 -0.62 2.14 11.77
C ILE A 49 0.30 1.87 12.97
N LEU A 50 0.34 0.63 13.47
CA LEU A 50 1.20 0.24 14.58
C LEU A 50 2.70 0.40 14.23
N ASN A 51 3.09 -0.04 13.02
CA ASN A 51 4.47 0.11 12.56
C ASN A 51 4.84 1.57 12.33
N LEU A 52 3.91 2.39 11.82
CA LEU A 52 4.08 3.83 11.70
C LEU A 52 4.28 4.47 13.07
N TRP A 53 3.42 4.16 14.05
CA TRP A 53 3.54 4.67 15.42
C TRP A 53 4.89 4.35 16.06
N LYS A 54 5.33 3.09 15.98
CA LYS A 54 6.63 2.65 16.51
C LYS A 54 7.82 3.36 15.87
N ALA A 55 7.69 3.71 14.59
CA ALA A 55 8.75 4.34 13.81
C ALA A 55 8.70 5.88 13.87
N PHE A 56 7.55 6.47 14.18
CA PHE A 56 7.31 7.91 14.10
C PHE A 56 8.29 8.76 14.94
N PRO A 57 8.58 8.42 16.22
CA PRO A 57 9.55 9.19 17.01
C PRO A 57 10.99 9.14 16.46
N LYS A 58 11.28 8.17 15.59
CA LYS A 58 12.61 7.97 14.98
C LYS A 58 12.69 8.54 13.56
N PHE A 59 11.63 9.18 13.06
CA PHE A 59 11.61 9.73 11.72
C PHE A 59 12.54 10.94 11.61
N ARG A 60 13.67 10.77 10.91
CA ARG A 60 14.74 11.78 10.81
C ARG A 60 14.50 12.89 9.76
N LYS A 61 13.35 12.89 9.07
CA LYS A 61 12.99 13.88 8.03
C LYS A 61 13.99 13.96 6.86
N GLU A 62 14.71 12.88 6.59
CA GLU A 62 15.64 12.76 5.45
C GLU A 62 14.92 12.57 4.11
N CYS A 63 13.63 12.26 4.13
CA CYS A 63 12.76 12.16 2.97
C CYS A 63 11.39 12.79 3.27
N LYS A 64 10.55 12.94 2.25
CA LYS A 64 9.17 13.40 2.44
C LYS A 64 8.42 12.42 3.36
N ILE A 65 7.55 12.95 4.23
CA ILE A 65 6.71 12.12 5.11
C ILE A 65 5.88 11.11 4.29
N SER A 66 5.38 11.51 3.12
CA SER A 66 4.67 10.62 2.21
C SER A 66 5.52 9.42 1.77
N THR A 67 6.78 9.66 1.38
CA THR A 67 7.73 8.61 0.96
C THR A 67 7.96 7.63 2.10
N TRP A 68 8.15 8.15 3.31
CA TRP A 68 8.32 7.33 4.51
C TRP A 68 7.09 6.48 4.83
N ILE A 69 5.87 7.05 4.73
CA ILE A 69 4.61 6.33 4.94
C ILE A 69 4.44 5.22 3.90
N TYR A 70 4.63 5.51 2.61
CA TYR A 70 4.56 4.49 1.55
C TYR A 70 5.56 3.36 1.82
N ARG A 71 6.78 3.68 2.22
CA ARG A 71 7.81 2.68 2.50
C ARG A 71 7.38 1.74 3.64
N ILE A 72 6.87 2.29 4.75
CA ILE A 72 6.42 1.47 5.88
C ILE A 72 5.17 0.65 5.51
N ALA A 73 4.19 1.27 4.85
CA ALA A 73 2.96 0.59 4.44
C ALA A 73 3.25 -0.57 3.48
N LEU A 74 4.00 -0.32 2.40
CA LEU A 74 4.36 -1.34 1.41
C LEU A 74 5.20 -2.45 2.02
N ASN A 75 6.19 -2.12 2.85
CA ASN A 75 7.02 -3.14 3.50
C ASN A 75 6.19 -4.02 4.44
N THR A 76 5.25 -3.44 5.17
CA THR A 76 4.35 -4.18 6.08
C THR A 76 3.46 -5.14 5.28
N CYS A 77 2.75 -4.62 4.28
CA CYS A 77 1.85 -5.43 3.44
C CYS A 77 2.59 -6.55 2.69
N ILE A 78 3.74 -6.25 2.06
CA ILE A 78 4.53 -7.25 1.33
C ILE A 78 5.10 -8.31 2.28
N SER A 79 5.51 -7.91 3.49
CA SER A 79 6.01 -8.84 4.50
C SER A 79 4.91 -9.78 4.99
N PHE A 80 3.70 -9.29 5.18
CA PHE A 80 2.54 -10.11 5.54
C PHE A 80 2.24 -11.13 4.45
N TYR A 81 2.10 -10.68 3.20
CA TYR A 81 1.85 -11.55 2.05
C TYR A 81 2.91 -12.67 1.91
N ARG A 82 4.19 -12.34 2.14
CA ARG A 82 5.28 -13.35 2.08
C ARG A 82 5.17 -14.39 3.19
N LYS A 83 4.71 -14.02 4.38
CA LYS A 83 4.50 -14.95 5.50
C LYS A 83 3.29 -15.85 5.24
N GLU A 84 2.20 -15.29 4.73
CA GLU A 84 0.96 -16.00 4.41
C GLU A 84 1.18 -17.12 3.39
N LYS A 85 1.97 -16.89 2.34
CA LYS A 85 2.29 -17.92 1.33
C LYS A 85 2.91 -19.20 1.93
N ASN A 86 3.48 -19.12 3.14
CA ASN A 86 4.09 -20.25 3.83
C ASN A 86 3.14 -20.95 4.83
N VAL A 87 1.89 -20.51 4.96
CA VAL A 87 0.88 -21.09 5.84
C VAL A 87 -0.19 -21.79 4.99
N PRO A 88 -0.62 -23.03 5.31
CA PRO A 88 -1.70 -23.68 4.57
C PRO A 88 -2.99 -22.86 4.64
N GLU A 89 -3.66 -22.76 3.49
CA GLU A 89 -4.86 -21.96 3.26
C GLU A 89 -5.98 -22.38 4.23
N ILE A 90 -6.43 -21.46 5.09
CA ILE A 90 -7.62 -21.66 5.91
C ILE A 90 -8.79 -21.30 5.02
N VAL A 91 -9.47 -22.31 4.48
CA VAL A 91 -10.66 -22.11 3.66
C VAL A 91 -11.81 -21.65 4.58
N SER A 92 -12.03 -20.35 4.66
CA SER A 92 -13.25 -19.78 5.25
C SER A 92 -14.43 -20.00 4.29
N LEU A 93 -15.45 -20.74 4.75
CA LEU A 93 -16.69 -21.05 4.03
C LEU A 93 -17.69 -19.87 3.93
N THR A 94 -17.21 -18.64 4.02
CA THR A 94 -18.04 -17.43 3.90
C THR A 94 -17.38 -16.47 2.92
N GLY A 95 -17.57 -16.76 1.64
CA GLY A 95 -17.32 -15.78 0.60
C GLY A 95 -18.42 -14.74 0.65
N GLU A 96 -18.12 -13.56 1.17
CA GLU A 96 -18.86 -12.33 0.89
C GLU A 96 -18.04 -11.11 1.32
N ILE A 97 -18.40 -9.96 0.75
CA ILE A 97 -17.74 -8.64 0.74
C ILE A 97 -16.87 -8.48 -0.52
N ASP A 98 -17.37 -7.83 -1.58
CA ASP A 98 -17.72 -6.42 -1.55
C ASP A 98 -19.00 -6.11 -2.35
N ARG A 99 -20.00 -5.52 -1.68
CA ARG A 99 -21.13 -4.83 -2.32
C ARG A 99 -20.71 -3.38 -2.53
N THR A 100 -20.35 -3.03 -3.76
CA THR A 100 -20.35 -1.65 -4.22
C THR A 100 -21.41 -1.47 -5.31
N VAL A 101 -22.17 -0.39 -5.15
CA VAL A 101 -23.39 -0.01 -5.87
C VAL A 101 -23.29 -0.26 -7.38
N GLU A 102 -24.27 -0.99 -7.93
CA GLU A 102 -24.51 -1.16 -9.36
C GLU A 102 -24.90 0.19 -9.98
N THR A 103 -23.91 0.99 -10.35
CA THR A 103 -24.05 1.96 -11.43
C THR A 103 -23.32 1.38 -12.64
N HIS A 104 -24.07 1.08 -13.71
CA HIS A 104 -23.57 0.68 -15.03
C HIS A 104 -22.82 1.86 -15.68
N ASP A 105 -21.68 2.22 -15.13
CA ASP A 105 -20.75 3.19 -15.70
C ASP A 105 -19.61 2.41 -16.38
N PRO A 106 -19.44 2.53 -17.71
CA PRO A 106 -18.32 1.92 -18.45
C PRO A 106 -16.94 2.24 -17.85
N LEU A 107 -16.78 3.39 -17.20
CA LEU A 107 -15.54 3.77 -16.53
C LEU A 107 -15.24 2.89 -15.31
N ASN A 108 -16.28 2.57 -14.52
CA ASN A 108 -16.14 1.70 -13.34
C ASN A 108 -15.76 0.27 -13.74
N GLU A 109 -16.25 -0.22 -14.87
CA GLU A 109 -15.89 -1.55 -15.36
C GLU A 109 -14.43 -1.62 -15.83
N MET A 110 -13.97 -0.60 -16.57
CA MET A 110 -12.57 -0.51 -16.98
C MET A 110 -11.62 -0.40 -15.77
N LEU A 111 -12.02 0.34 -14.72
CA LEU A 111 -11.26 0.42 -13.47
C LEU A 111 -11.20 -0.93 -12.76
N ARG A 112 -12.33 -1.64 -12.65
CA ARG A 112 -12.37 -2.99 -12.06
C ARG A 112 -11.47 -3.97 -12.80
N GLN A 113 -11.51 -3.95 -14.13
CA GLN A 113 -10.64 -4.76 -14.98
C GLN A 113 -9.16 -4.46 -14.73
N LEU A 114 -8.78 -3.18 -14.67
CA LEU A 114 -7.42 -2.76 -14.36
C LEU A 114 -6.95 -3.29 -13.00
N TYR A 115 -7.77 -3.16 -11.95
CA TYR A 115 -7.42 -3.69 -10.63
C TYR A 115 -7.28 -5.21 -10.60
N ARG A 116 -8.11 -5.95 -11.34
CA ARG A 116 -7.95 -7.41 -11.50
C ARG A 116 -6.61 -7.77 -12.16
N MET A 117 -6.23 -7.07 -13.22
CA MET A 117 -4.95 -7.30 -13.91
C MET A 117 -3.75 -6.93 -13.03
N ILE A 118 -3.83 -5.79 -12.31
CA ILE A 118 -2.81 -5.41 -11.33
C ILE A 118 -2.67 -6.49 -10.26
N ASN A 119 -3.77 -7.12 -9.85
CA ASN A 119 -3.74 -8.18 -8.85
C ASN A 119 -2.98 -9.44 -9.27
N GLN A 120 -2.80 -9.66 -10.57
CA GLN A 120 -1.99 -10.74 -11.14
C GLN A 120 -0.49 -10.39 -11.28
N LEU A 121 -0.09 -9.17 -10.94
CA LEU A 121 1.32 -8.75 -10.90
C LEU A 121 2.02 -9.29 -9.66
N GLY A 122 3.35 -9.42 -9.75
CA GLY A 122 4.18 -9.70 -8.57
C GLY A 122 4.13 -8.54 -7.58
N GLN A 123 4.35 -8.82 -6.30
CA GLN A 123 4.16 -7.83 -5.21
C GLN A 123 4.96 -6.53 -5.39
N LEU A 124 6.17 -6.63 -5.94
CA LEU A 124 7.01 -5.46 -6.25
C LEU A 124 6.52 -4.70 -7.48
N ASP A 125 5.96 -5.40 -8.46
CA ASP A 125 5.43 -4.77 -9.66
C ASP A 125 4.10 -4.06 -9.34
N LYS A 126 3.28 -4.61 -8.43
CA LYS A 126 2.11 -3.96 -7.83
C LYS A 126 2.48 -2.64 -7.15
N SER A 127 3.52 -2.63 -6.32
CA SER A 127 3.93 -1.40 -5.62
C SER A 127 4.40 -0.33 -6.59
N ILE A 128 5.18 -0.69 -7.61
CA ILE A 128 5.66 0.27 -8.61
C ILE A 128 4.51 0.89 -9.40
N ILE A 129 3.56 0.08 -9.88
CA ILE A 129 2.44 0.63 -10.66
C ILE A 129 1.50 1.46 -9.78
N LEU A 130 1.27 1.06 -8.52
CA LEU A 130 0.49 1.87 -7.57
C LEU A 130 1.11 3.25 -7.39
N LEU A 131 2.41 3.31 -7.08
CA LEU A 131 3.10 4.58 -6.86
C LEU A 131 3.09 5.46 -8.11
N TYR A 132 3.22 4.86 -9.29
CA TYR A 132 3.10 5.59 -10.56
C TYR A 132 1.69 6.17 -10.77
N LEU A 133 0.64 5.44 -10.39
CA LEU A 133 -0.75 5.93 -10.44
C LEU A 133 -1.04 7.00 -9.38
N GLU A 134 -0.26 7.07 -8.31
CA GLU A 134 -0.29 8.15 -7.31
C GLU A 134 0.65 9.31 -7.67
N ASP A 135 0.99 9.46 -8.96
CA ASP A 135 1.81 10.52 -9.54
C ASP A 135 3.21 10.67 -8.91
N LYS A 136 3.79 9.58 -8.38
CA LYS A 136 5.16 9.60 -7.87
C LYS A 136 6.18 9.64 -9.00
N SER A 137 7.21 10.47 -8.83
CA SER A 137 8.32 10.53 -9.76
C SER A 137 9.13 9.23 -9.72
N TYR A 138 9.95 8.96 -10.75
CA TYR A 138 10.76 7.74 -10.76
C TYR A 138 11.79 7.72 -9.62
N GLU A 139 12.27 8.89 -9.21
CA GLU A 139 13.14 9.08 -8.06
C GLU A 139 12.41 8.76 -6.75
N GLU A 140 11.19 9.24 -6.58
CA GLU A 140 10.38 8.91 -5.39
C GLU A 140 10.04 7.43 -5.34
N ILE A 141 9.69 6.80 -6.47
CA ILE A 141 9.43 5.37 -6.54
C ILE A 141 10.69 4.58 -6.19
N ALA A 142 11.85 4.98 -6.73
CA ALA A 142 13.14 4.37 -6.43
C ALA A 142 13.45 4.46 -4.92
N GLU A 143 13.26 5.63 -4.34
CA GLU A 143 13.44 5.88 -2.91
C GLU A 143 12.47 5.03 -2.05
N ILE A 144 11.20 4.94 -2.42
CA ILE A 144 10.20 4.16 -1.68
C ILE A 144 10.50 2.66 -1.75
N THR A 145 10.83 2.17 -2.96
CA THR A 145 10.99 0.72 -3.22
C THR A 145 12.40 0.18 -2.96
N GLY A 146 13.39 1.06 -2.78
CA GLY A 146 14.80 0.68 -2.65
C GLY A 146 15.46 0.23 -3.96
N LEU A 147 14.86 0.57 -5.11
CA LEU A 147 15.40 0.27 -6.43
C LEU A 147 16.21 1.45 -6.98
N THR A 148 16.98 1.21 -8.05
CA THR A 148 17.56 2.31 -8.82
C THR A 148 16.51 2.93 -9.75
N VAL A 149 16.63 4.23 -10.06
CA VAL A 149 15.74 4.94 -11.00
C VAL A 149 15.65 4.23 -12.35
N THR A 150 16.78 3.74 -12.87
CA THR A 150 16.84 2.96 -14.12
C THR A 150 16.05 1.66 -14.04
N ASN A 151 16.11 0.96 -12.89
CA ASN A 151 15.35 -0.27 -12.67
C ASN A 151 13.85 0.03 -12.59
N VAL A 152 13.46 1.11 -11.90
CA VAL A 152 12.07 1.59 -11.87
C VAL A 152 11.55 1.85 -13.29
N ALA A 153 12.27 2.63 -14.11
CA ALA A 153 11.87 2.93 -15.48
C ALA A 153 11.69 1.65 -16.32
N THR A 154 12.66 0.74 -16.24
CA THR A 154 12.64 -0.53 -16.98
C THR A 154 11.48 -1.42 -16.53
N LYS A 155 11.27 -1.56 -15.22
CA LYS A 155 10.16 -2.34 -14.64
C LYS A 155 8.82 -1.73 -15.03
N LEU A 156 8.66 -0.43 -14.90
CA LEU A 156 7.40 0.24 -15.23
C LEU A 156 7.02 0.05 -16.71
N SER A 157 8.00 0.12 -17.63
CA SER A 157 7.76 -0.21 -19.04
C SER A 157 7.24 -1.65 -19.20
N ARG A 158 7.93 -2.62 -18.59
CA ARG A 158 7.54 -4.05 -18.65
C ARG A 158 6.17 -4.31 -18.02
N ILE A 159 5.85 -3.62 -16.93
CA ILE A 159 4.54 -3.72 -16.27
C ILE A 159 3.45 -3.20 -17.20
N LYS A 160 3.64 -2.02 -17.81
CA LYS A 160 2.70 -1.46 -18.79
C LYS A 160 2.50 -2.40 -19.98
N ASP A 161 3.56 -3.02 -20.49
CA ASP A 161 3.46 -3.97 -21.59
C ASP A 161 2.74 -5.26 -21.18
N LYS A 162 2.99 -5.77 -19.97
CA LYS A 162 2.28 -6.94 -19.42
C LYS A 162 0.78 -6.66 -19.27
N LEU A 163 0.41 -5.50 -18.74
CA LEU A 163 -0.99 -5.08 -18.63
C LEU A 163 -1.64 -4.93 -20.02
N LYS A 164 -0.95 -4.31 -20.99
CA LYS A 164 -1.47 -4.21 -22.37
C LYS A 164 -1.71 -5.57 -23.01
N ARG A 165 -0.85 -6.56 -22.75
CA ARG A 165 -1.00 -7.93 -23.26
C ARG A 165 -2.21 -8.64 -22.64
N MET A 166 -2.36 -8.56 -21.32
CA MET A 166 -3.52 -9.11 -20.60
C MET A 166 -4.85 -8.58 -21.16
N LYS A 167 -4.92 -7.27 -21.49
CA LYS A 167 -6.11 -6.66 -22.09
C LYS A 167 -6.45 -7.21 -23.49
N LYS A 168 -5.49 -7.76 -24.24
CA LYS A 168 -5.71 -8.30 -25.59
C LYS A 168 -6.13 -9.77 -25.59
N GLU A 169 -5.91 -10.47 -24.47
CA GLU A 169 -6.19 -11.90 -24.31
C GLU A 169 -7.61 -12.14 -23.74
N GLU A 170 -8.31 -11.09 -23.33
CA GLU A 170 -9.75 -11.05 -23.02
C GLU A 170 -10.58 -10.57 -24.22
#